data_AF-A0A396H580-F1
#
_entry.id   AF-A0A396H580-F1
#
_cell.length_a   1.000
_cell.length_b   1.000
_cell.length_c   1.000
_cell.angle_alpha   90.00
_cell.angle_beta   90.00
_cell.angle_gamma   90.00
#
_symmetry.space_group_name_H-M   'P 1'
#
loop_
_entity.id
_entity.type
_entity.pdbx_description
1 polymer ?
#
loop_
_entity_poly.entity_id
_entity_poly.type
_entity_poly.pdbx_seq_one_letter_code
_entity_poly.pdbx_strand_id
1 'polypeptide(L)'
;MVSNGPRYRTIFSPGVLTALVGSSGARKTTIIDVLAGRKTGGYIKGDIKISGYPKEQQTFARISGYDEQNDIHSPQVTIEESLWFSASLRLPKEISIDKRHEFVEQVMKLVELDSLRYALVGMPGSSGWYAVELAANPSIIFMDEPNLDLMHVQQLSLCELWFLPYINQLLLMKRGGQVIYGDKLGNHWCPPIPSGYNPATWVLEVTTPAVEERIGSDFAEIYKNSAQFRCF
;
A
#
# COMPACT_ATOMS: atom_id res chain seq x y z
N MET A 1 -16.02 23.42 18.47
CA MET A 1 -14.86 22.67 19.01
C MET A 1 -14.15 22.02 17.83
N VAL A 2 -12.96 22.49 17.46
CA VAL A 2 -12.16 21.87 16.39
C VAL A 2 -11.55 20.60 17.01
N SER A 3 -12.06 19.43 16.64
CA SER A 3 -11.47 18.18 17.09
C SER A 3 -10.03 18.09 16.55
N ASN A 4 -9.07 17.88 17.44
CA ASN A 4 -7.69 17.57 17.08
C ASN A 4 -7.68 16.16 16.45
N GLY A 5 -8.00 16.10 15.16
CA GLY A 5 -7.84 14.89 14.37
C GLY A 5 -6.36 14.48 14.23
N PRO A 6 -6.09 13.22 13.84
CA PRO A 6 -4.74 12.77 13.57
C PRO A 6 -4.07 13.65 12.50
N ARG A 7 -2.79 13.95 12.71
CA ARG A 7 -1.95 14.72 11.77
C ARG A 7 -0.92 13.81 11.15
N TYR A 8 -0.80 13.88 9.84
CA TYR A 8 0.12 13.08 9.04
C TYR A 8 1.11 14.00 8.33
N ARG A 9 2.38 13.59 8.30
CA ARG A 9 3.44 14.23 7.51
C ARG A 9 4.40 13.13 7.06
N THR A 10 4.50 12.94 5.76
CA THR A 10 5.31 11.89 5.13
C THR A 10 5.60 12.26 3.68
N ILE A 11 6.68 11.72 3.12
CA ILE A 11 7.01 11.79 1.69
C ILE A 11 7.14 10.37 1.16
N PHE A 12 6.52 10.13 0.00
CA PHE A 12 6.67 8.89 -0.75
C PHE A 12 7.50 9.19 -2.00
N SER A 13 8.60 8.47 -2.18
CA SER A 13 9.50 8.68 -3.32
C SER A 13 9.21 7.67 -4.43
N PRO A 14 9.32 8.07 -5.72
CA PRO A 14 9.21 7.13 -6.83
C PRO A 14 10.19 5.95 -6.69
N GLY A 15 9.73 4.73 -7.01
CA GLY A 15 10.55 3.51 -6.94
C GLY A 15 10.85 3.01 -5.53
N VAL A 16 10.27 3.62 -4.49
CA VAL A 16 10.43 3.20 -3.09
C VAL A 16 9.17 2.47 -2.64
N LEU A 17 9.30 1.17 -2.35
CA LEU A 17 8.20 0.41 -1.74
C LEU A 17 8.03 0.86 -0.29
N THR A 18 6.90 1.51 -0.03
CA THR A 18 6.56 2.00 1.32
C THR A 18 5.47 1.13 1.93
N ALA A 19 5.77 0.52 3.08
CA ALA A 19 4.77 -0.25 3.83
C ALA A 19 4.15 0.62 4.93
N LEU A 20 2.82 0.63 4.97
CA LEU A 20 2.05 1.23 6.06
C LEU A 20 1.66 0.14 7.05
N VAL A 21 2.23 0.20 8.25
CA VAL A 21 2.09 -0.86 9.26
C VAL A 21 1.51 -0.29 10.54
N GLY A 22 0.63 -1.04 11.18
CA GLY A 22 -0.06 -0.59 12.38
C GLY A 22 -1.13 -1.55 12.85
N SER A 23 -1.32 -1.60 14.17
CA SER A 23 -2.35 -2.41 14.82
C SER A 23 -3.75 -2.12 14.26
N SER A 24 -4.70 -3.02 14.51
CA SER A 24 -6.12 -2.73 14.25
C SER A 24 -6.54 -1.42 14.93
N GLY A 25 -7.37 -0.62 14.25
CA GLY A 25 -7.78 0.70 14.71
C GLY A 25 -6.72 1.81 14.55
N ALA A 26 -5.56 1.52 13.95
CA ALA A 26 -4.58 2.53 13.56
C ALA A 26 -5.03 3.41 12.39
N ARG A 27 -6.17 3.12 11.75
CA ARG A 27 -6.76 3.89 10.62
C ARG A 27 -5.93 3.83 9.33
N LYS A 28 -5.27 2.70 9.06
CA LYS A 28 -4.45 2.45 7.85
C LYS A 28 -5.26 2.62 6.55
N THR A 29 -6.34 1.85 6.40
CA THR A 29 -7.29 1.98 5.28
C THR A 29 -7.78 3.42 5.13
N THR A 30 -8.07 4.12 6.23
CA THR A 30 -8.56 5.50 6.16
C THR A 30 -7.54 6.47 5.56
N ILE A 31 -6.25 6.35 5.89
CA ILE A 31 -5.23 7.21 5.28
C ILE A 31 -4.98 6.83 3.81
N ILE A 32 -4.96 5.53 3.52
CA ILE A 32 -4.83 5.02 2.14
C ILE A 32 -5.99 5.54 1.27
N ASP A 33 -7.23 5.46 1.75
CA ASP A 33 -8.43 6.00 1.10
C ASP A 33 -8.33 7.52 0.86
N VAL A 34 -7.80 8.28 1.81
CA VAL A 34 -7.63 9.74 1.66
C VAL A 34 -6.59 10.06 0.60
N LEU A 35 -5.47 9.34 0.57
CA LEU A 35 -4.41 9.51 -0.44
C LEU A 35 -4.90 9.11 -1.84
N ALA A 36 -5.66 8.01 -1.93
CA ALA A 36 -6.31 7.57 -3.16
C ALA A 36 -7.46 8.49 -3.59
N GLY A 37 -7.99 9.30 -2.68
CA GLY A 37 -9.15 10.17 -2.88
C GLY A 37 -10.47 9.40 -3.00
N ARG A 38 -10.54 8.23 -2.36
CA ARG A 38 -11.74 7.40 -2.21
C ARG A 38 -12.55 7.75 -0.97
N LYS A 39 -12.00 8.53 -0.05
CA LYS A 39 -12.69 8.90 1.19
C LYS A 39 -13.86 9.86 0.93
N THR A 40 -15.09 9.37 1.14
CA THR A 40 -16.34 10.11 0.88
C THR A 40 -16.96 10.82 2.08
N GLY A 41 -16.40 10.66 3.29
CA GLY A 41 -16.98 11.20 4.51
C GLY A 41 -15.96 11.61 5.58
N GLY A 42 -16.40 12.44 6.52
CA GLY A 42 -15.55 13.05 7.54
C GLY A 42 -14.94 14.39 7.10
N TYR A 43 -14.02 14.92 7.91
CA TYR A 43 -13.32 16.16 7.60
C TYR A 43 -11.88 15.86 7.23
N ILE A 44 -11.48 16.21 6.01
CA ILE A 44 -10.10 16.13 5.53
C ILE A 44 -9.54 17.55 5.55
N LYS A 45 -8.39 17.75 6.18
CA LYS A 45 -7.66 19.03 6.23
C LYS A 45 -6.17 18.78 6.00
N GLY A 46 -5.52 19.74 5.33
CA GLY A 46 -4.11 19.65 4.95
C GLY A 46 -3.95 19.65 3.44
N ASP A 47 -2.69 19.58 2.99
CA ASP A 47 -2.32 19.64 1.58
C ASP A 47 -1.68 18.33 1.15
N ILE A 48 -2.14 17.79 0.01
CA ILE A 48 -1.49 16.65 -0.65
C ILE A 48 -0.88 17.18 -1.94
N LYS A 49 0.40 16.90 -2.16
CA LYS A 49 1.13 17.30 -3.37
C LYS A 49 1.66 16.06 -4.09
N ILE A 50 1.57 16.08 -5.42
CA ILE A 50 2.13 15.07 -6.33
C ILE A 50 3.19 15.77 -7.16
N SER A 51 4.45 15.31 -7.05
CA SER A 51 5.60 15.94 -7.73
C SER A 51 5.70 17.46 -7.51
N GLY A 52 5.34 17.94 -6.32
CA GLY A 52 5.38 19.36 -5.94
C GLY A 52 4.10 20.16 -6.26
N TYR A 53 3.18 19.63 -7.07
CA TYR A 53 1.92 20.28 -7.43
C TYR A 53 0.76 19.82 -6.55
N PRO A 54 -0.24 20.66 -6.26
CA PRO A 54 -1.45 20.24 -5.55
C PRO A 54 -2.11 19.03 -6.23
N LYS A 55 -2.51 18.03 -5.44
CA LYS A 55 -3.22 16.85 -5.93
C LYS A 55 -4.59 17.26 -6.48
N GLU A 56 -4.81 17.00 -7.77
CA GLU A 56 -6.10 17.13 -8.43
C GLU A 56 -6.68 15.73 -8.64
N GLN A 57 -7.90 15.48 -8.15
CA GLN A 57 -8.40 14.11 -8.01
C GLN A 57 -8.70 13.45 -9.36
N GLN A 58 -9.23 14.18 -10.34
CA GLN A 58 -9.59 13.61 -11.64
C GLN A 58 -8.35 13.15 -12.40
N THR A 59 -7.27 13.93 -12.33
CA THR A 59 -6.00 13.62 -12.98
C THR A 59 -5.25 12.53 -12.20
N PHE A 60 -5.27 12.59 -10.87
CA PHE A 60 -4.61 11.61 -10.02
C PHE A 60 -5.18 10.19 -10.20
N ALA A 61 -6.50 10.06 -10.27
CA ALA A 61 -7.15 8.77 -10.46
C ALA A 61 -6.72 8.04 -11.74
N ARG A 62 -6.22 8.77 -12.75
CA ARG A 62 -5.72 8.19 -14.01
C ARG A 62 -4.32 7.59 -13.89
N ILE A 63 -3.54 8.04 -12.90
CA ILE A 63 -2.14 7.64 -12.70
C ILE A 63 -1.94 6.77 -11.45
N SER A 64 -3.01 6.52 -10.68
CA SER A 64 -3.01 5.67 -9.49
C SER A 64 -3.83 4.39 -9.69
N GLY A 65 -3.32 3.26 -9.23
CA GLY A 65 -4.06 2.01 -9.04
C GLY A 65 -4.46 1.82 -7.58
N TYR A 66 -5.54 1.09 -7.33
CA TYR A 66 -6.01 0.80 -5.98
C TYR A 66 -6.51 -0.63 -5.89
N ASP A 67 -5.85 -1.42 -5.05
CA ASP A 67 -6.17 -2.81 -4.78
C ASP A 67 -7.06 -2.88 -3.53
N GLU A 68 -8.33 -3.26 -3.71
CA GLU A 68 -9.30 -3.38 -2.62
C GLU A 68 -9.19 -4.73 -1.89
N GLN A 69 -9.41 -4.74 -0.57
CA GLN A 69 -9.41 -5.96 0.25
C GLN A 69 -10.52 -6.96 -0.14
N ASN A 70 -11.63 -6.46 -0.67
CA ASN A 70 -12.73 -7.27 -1.19
C ASN A 70 -12.82 -7.08 -2.69
N ASP A 71 -12.34 -8.10 -3.40
CA ASP A 71 -12.30 -8.09 -4.85
C ASP A 71 -13.74 -8.15 -5.44
N ILE A 72 -14.11 -7.14 -6.24
CA ILE A 72 -15.35 -7.12 -7.03
C ILE A 72 -14.97 -7.27 -8.50
N HIS A 73 -14.31 -8.37 -8.85
CA HIS A 73 -14.20 -8.79 -10.23
C HIS A 73 -15.41 -9.64 -10.62
N SER A 74 -15.91 -9.43 -11.84
CA SER A 74 -16.95 -10.29 -12.40
C SER A 74 -16.37 -11.70 -12.53
N PRO A 75 -16.93 -12.74 -11.90
CA PRO A 75 -16.26 -14.03 -11.67
C PRO A 75 -16.13 -14.93 -12.92
N GLN A 76 -16.02 -14.35 -14.12
CA GLN A 76 -16.22 -15.06 -15.39
C GLN A 76 -15.25 -14.63 -16.49
N VAL A 77 -14.26 -13.77 -16.21
CA VAL A 77 -13.25 -13.34 -17.19
C VAL A 77 -11.87 -13.89 -16.82
N THR A 78 -11.06 -14.23 -17.81
CA THR A 78 -9.68 -14.67 -17.59
C THR A 78 -8.75 -13.51 -17.23
N ILE A 79 -7.57 -13.82 -16.70
CA ILE A 79 -6.51 -12.84 -16.46
C ILE A 79 -6.18 -12.10 -17.75
N GLU A 80 -5.93 -12.81 -18.86
CA GLU A 80 -5.63 -12.21 -20.16
C GLU A 80 -6.74 -11.25 -20.63
N GLU A 81 -8.00 -11.67 -20.55
CA GLU A 81 -9.14 -10.83 -20.93
C GLU A 81 -9.27 -9.59 -20.05
N SER A 82 -8.97 -9.72 -18.76
CA SER A 82 -9.00 -8.60 -17.81
C SER A 82 -7.90 -7.58 -18.11
N LEU A 83 -6.69 -8.06 -18.42
CA LEU A 83 -5.57 -7.23 -18.86
C LEU A 83 -5.90 -6.53 -20.18
N TRP A 84 -6.46 -7.26 -21.14
CA TRP A 84 -6.90 -6.73 -22.42
C TRP A 84 -7.98 -5.65 -22.27
N PHE A 85 -8.98 -5.89 -21.43
CA PHE A 85 -10.06 -4.95 -21.14
C PHE A 85 -9.50 -3.67 -20.48
N SER A 86 -8.64 -3.82 -19.47
CA SER A 86 -7.99 -2.70 -18.78
C SER A 86 -7.14 -1.86 -19.74
N ALA A 87 -6.28 -2.51 -20.54
CA ALA A 87 -5.45 -1.85 -21.53
C ALA A 87 -6.28 -1.10 -22.59
N SER A 88 -7.41 -1.68 -23.02
CA SER A 88 -8.30 -1.07 -24.01
C SER A 88 -9.00 0.20 -23.49
N LEU A 89 -9.27 0.28 -22.19
CA LEU A 89 -9.91 1.45 -21.56
C LEU A 89 -8.91 2.54 -21.17
N ARG A 90 -7.69 2.17 -20.78
CA ARG A 90 -6.70 3.09 -20.23
C ARG A 90 -5.69 3.62 -21.25
N LEU A 91 -5.37 2.84 -22.29
CA LEU A 91 -4.43 3.28 -23.32
C LEU A 91 -5.08 4.25 -24.31
N PRO A 92 -4.33 5.22 -24.87
CA PRO A 92 -4.84 6.15 -25.88
C PRO A 92 -5.44 5.41 -27.09
N LYS A 93 -6.46 6.02 -27.71
CA LYS A 93 -7.17 5.41 -28.85
C LYS A 93 -6.26 5.22 -30.06
N GLU A 94 -5.22 6.04 -30.16
CA GLU A 94 -4.21 6.08 -31.22
C GLU A 94 -3.28 4.85 -31.21
N ILE A 95 -3.22 4.09 -30.11
CA ILE A 95 -2.46 2.86 -30.04
C ILE A 95 -3.15 1.77 -30.88
N SER A 96 -2.41 1.10 -31.76
CA SER A 96 -2.95 0.00 -32.58
C SER A 96 -3.30 -1.22 -31.71
N ILE A 97 -4.22 -2.04 -32.20
CA ILE A 97 -4.63 -3.30 -31.55
C ILE A 97 -3.40 -4.19 -31.29
N ASP A 98 -2.50 -4.32 -32.26
CA ASP A 98 -1.28 -5.13 -32.15
C ASP A 98 -0.37 -4.62 -31.02
N LYS A 99 -0.18 -3.30 -30.89
CA LYS A 99 0.61 -2.70 -29.81
C LYS A 99 -0.04 -2.86 -28.45
N ARG A 100 -1.38 -2.87 -28.37
CA ARG A 100 -2.08 -3.20 -27.13
C ARG A 100 -1.86 -4.66 -26.73
N HIS A 101 -1.87 -5.57 -27.71
CA HIS A 101 -1.59 -6.99 -27.45
C HIS A 101 -0.16 -7.18 -26.96
N GLU A 102 0.81 -6.55 -27.62
CA GLU A 102 2.21 -6.59 -27.20
C GLU A 102 2.40 -6.04 -25.77
N PHE A 103 1.71 -4.96 -25.42
CA PHE A 103 1.72 -4.43 -24.06
C PHE A 103 1.17 -5.44 -23.03
N VAL A 104 0.04 -6.09 -23.32
CA VAL A 104 -0.55 -7.11 -22.44
C VAL A 104 0.38 -8.32 -22.28
N GLU A 105 1.01 -8.79 -23.35
CA GLU A 105 2.04 -9.84 -23.30
C GLU A 105 3.24 -9.46 -22.42
N GLN A 106 3.75 -8.23 -22.57
CA GLN A 106 4.85 -7.73 -21.76
C GLN A 106 4.49 -7.67 -20.28
N VAL A 107 3.26 -7.24 -19.95
CA VAL A 107 2.77 -7.23 -18.57
C VAL A 107 2.69 -8.65 -18.02
N MET A 108 2.05 -9.58 -18.73
CA MET A 108 1.92 -10.98 -18.27
C MET A 108 3.28 -11.61 -17.96
N LYS A 109 4.26 -11.37 -18.83
CA LYS A 109 5.62 -11.85 -18.64
C LYS A 109 6.32 -11.17 -17.45
N LEU A 110 6.15 -9.86 -17.29
CA LEU A 110 6.78 -9.08 -16.22
C LEU A 110 6.30 -9.54 -14.83
N VAL A 111 5.03 -9.88 -14.70
CA VAL A 111 4.43 -10.33 -13.43
C VAL A 111 4.34 -11.86 -13.32
N GLU A 112 5.02 -12.58 -14.21
CA GLU A 112 5.12 -14.06 -14.23
C GLU A 112 3.77 -14.79 -14.24
N LEU A 113 2.78 -14.21 -14.95
CA LEU A 113 1.42 -14.76 -15.04
C LEU A 113 1.17 -15.68 -16.22
N ASP A 114 2.18 -16.04 -17.02
CA ASP A 114 1.99 -16.92 -18.18
C ASP A 114 1.30 -18.23 -17.84
N SER A 115 1.61 -18.81 -16.66
CA SER A 115 0.97 -20.04 -16.16
C SER A 115 -0.47 -19.85 -15.72
N LEU A 116 -0.88 -18.61 -15.44
CA LEU A 116 -2.21 -18.23 -14.96
C LEU A 116 -3.02 -17.48 -16.03
N ARG A 117 -2.51 -17.32 -17.25
CA ARG A 117 -3.14 -16.55 -18.36
C ARG A 117 -4.64 -16.79 -18.51
N TYR A 118 -5.04 -18.06 -18.48
CA TYR A 118 -6.43 -18.50 -18.65
C TYR A 118 -7.15 -18.81 -17.33
N ALA A 119 -6.53 -18.51 -16.19
CA ALA A 119 -7.20 -18.58 -14.90
C ALA A 119 -8.29 -17.51 -14.84
N LEU A 120 -9.44 -17.88 -14.28
CA LEU A 120 -10.55 -16.95 -14.08
C LEU A 120 -10.21 -16.00 -12.92
N VAL A 121 -10.45 -14.72 -13.13
CA VAL A 121 -10.34 -13.69 -12.11
C VAL A 121 -11.55 -13.79 -11.16
N GLY A 122 -11.31 -13.70 -9.86
CA GLY A 122 -12.36 -13.67 -8.84
C GLY A 122 -12.91 -15.04 -8.43
N MET A 123 -12.33 -16.16 -8.87
CA MET A 123 -12.63 -17.45 -8.21
C MET A 123 -12.00 -17.45 -6.80
N PRO A 124 -12.73 -17.88 -5.76
CA PRO A 124 -12.16 -18.01 -4.42
C PRO A 124 -10.90 -18.90 -4.47
N GLY A 125 -9.75 -18.35 -4.10
CA GLY A 125 -8.46 -19.04 -4.15
C GLY A 125 -7.69 -18.93 -5.47
N SER A 126 -8.19 -18.17 -6.46
CA SER A 126 -7.42 -17.84 -7.67
C SER A 126 -6.53 -16.62 -7.44
N SER A 127 -5.24 -16.80 -7.71
CA SER A 127 -4.20 -15.76 -7.68
C SER A 127 -4.21 -14.97 -9.01
N GLY A 128 -4.04 -13.64 -8.96
CA GLY A 128 -3.75 -12.83 -10.17
C GLY A 128 -4.62 -11.59 -10.40
N TRP A 129 -5.60 -11.30 -9.55
CA TRP A 129 -6.41 -10.06 -9.61
C TRP A 129 -5.53 -8.79 -9.53
N TYR A 130 -4.52 -8.78 -8.67
CA TYR A 130 -3.51 -7.71 -8.55
C TYR A 130 -2.80 -7.37 -9.88
N ALA A 131 -2.73 -8.31 -10.83
CA ALA A 131 -2.08 -8.03 -12.10
C ALA A 131 -2.93 -7.17 -13.03
N VAL A 132 -4.25 -7.19 -12.89
CA VAL A 132 -5.14 -6.29 -13.64
C VAL A 132 -4.84 -4.84 -13.26
N GLU A 133 -4.61 -4.58 -11.98
CA GLU A 133 -4.19 -3.26 -11.49
C GLU A 133 -2.75 -2.93 -11.88
N LEU A 134 -1.81 -3.88 -11.88
CA LEU A 134 -0.44 -3.66 -12.38
C LEU A 134 -0.40 -3.35 -13.89
N ALA A 135 -1.29 -3.95 -14.68
CA ALA A 135 -1.40 -3.74 -16.12
C ALA A 135 -1.86 -2.35 -16.51
N ALA A 136 -2.52 -1.64 -15.60
CA ALA A 136 -2.80 -0.24 -15.80
C ALA A 136 -1.52 0.61 -15.86
N ASN A 137 -0.34 0.02 -15.62
CA ASN A 137 0.95 0.67 -15.45
C ASN A 137 0.84 1.95 -14.61
N PRO A 138 0.19 1.88 -13.43
CA PRO A 138 -0.01 3.06 -12.62
C PRO A 138 1.33 3.54 -12.08
N SER A 139 1.50 4.86 -12.00
CA SER A 139 2.69 5.47 -11.40
C SER A 139 2.72 5.33 -9.87
N ILE A 140 1.56 5.09 -9.26
CA ILE A 140 1.38 4.89 -7.81
C ILE A 140 0.36 3.77 -7.61
N ILE A 141 0.67 2.79 -6.77
CA ILE A 141 -0.27 1.72 -6.41
C ILE A 141 -0.51 1.76 -4.91
N PHE A 142 -1.78 1.77 -4.53
CA PHE A 142 -2.21 1.53 -3.15
C PHE A 142 -2.67 0.08 -3.03
N MET A 143 -2.17 -0.63 -2.02
CA MET A 143 -2.62 -1.99 -1.68
C MET A 143 -3.10 -1.97 -0.24
N ASP A 144 -4.40 -2.19 -0.02
CA ASP A 144 -4.96 -2.25 1.34
C ASP A 144 -5.15 -3.71 1.76
N GLU A 145 -4.29 -4.18 2.67
CA GLU A 145 -4.27 -5.55 3.20
C GLU A 145 -4.37 -6.62 2.08
N PRO A 146 -3.39 -6.66 1.13
CA PRO A 146 -3.42 -7.63 0.04
C PRO A 146 -3.50 -9.06 0.59
N ASN A 147 -4.35 -9.90 -0.02
CA ASN A 147 -4.44 -11.33 0.30
C ASN A 147 -3.18 -12.05 -0.20
N LEU A 148 -2.10 -11.91 0.55
CA LEU A 148 -0.76 -12.44 0.25
C LEU A 148 -0.70 -13.97 0.27
N ASP A 149 -1.69 -14.64 0.88
CA ASP A 149 -1.83 -16.10 0.88
C ASP A 149 -1.89 -16.71 -0.53
N LEU A 150 -2.21 -15.90 -1.55
CA LEU A 150 -2.31 -16.31 -2.96
C LEU A 150 -1.13 -15.87 -3.82
N MET A 151 -0.16 -15.13 -3.28
CA MET A 151 1.13 -14.93 -3.92
C MET A 151 2.00 -16.14 -3.61
N HIS A 152 1.78 -17.25 -4.33
CA HIS A 152 2.46 -18.53 -4.14
C HIS A 152 4.00 -18.41 -4.33
N VAL A 153 4.69 -17.95 -3.28
CA VAL A 153 5.97 -18.54 -2.84
C VAL A 153 5.59 -19.42 -1.65
N GLN A 154 6.00 -20.68 -1.70
CA GLN A 154 5.53 -21.75 -0.83
C GLN A 154 5.59 -21.42 0.70
N GLN A 155 4.46 -21.62 1.37
CA GLN A 155 4.32 -22.33 2.66
C GLN A 155 4.36 -21.55 4.01
N LEU A 156 3.27 -21.78 4.78
CA LEU A 156 3.08 -21.81 6.25
C LEU A 156 3.17 -20.51 7.09
N SER A 157 1.99 -20.09 7.59
CA SER A 157 1.74 -19.58 8.95
C SER A 157 2.73 -18.56 9.53
N LEU A 158 3.05 -17.49 8.81
CA LEU A 158 3.75 -16.29 9.34
C LEU A 158 3.40 -15.08 8.43
N CYS A 159 2.11 -14.88 8.16
CA CYS A 159 1.62 -13.76 7.37
C CYS A 159 1.80 -12.45 8.14
N GLU A 160 2.90 -11.77 7.82
CA GLU A 160 3.17 -10.32 7.96
C GLU A 160 4.65 -10.00 7.60
N LEU A 161 5.55 -10.99 7.46
CA LEU A 161 7.00 -10.75 7.53
C LEU A 161 7.85 -11.08 6.28
N TRP A 162 7.29 -11.71 5.24
CA TRP A 162 8.06 -12.13 4.06
C TRP A 162 8.45 -10.97 3.11
N PHE A 163 7.74 -9.84 3.17
CA PHE A 163 8.00 -8.67 2.30
C PHE A 163 9.02 -7.68 2.86
N LEU A 164 9.43 -7.82 4.12
CA LEU A 164 10.38 -6.90 4.75
C LEU A 164 11.71 -6.71 4.00
N PRO A 165 12.29 -7.71 3.32
CA PRO A 165 13.50 -7.50 2.52
C PRO A 165 13.29 -6.58 1.30
N TYR A 166 12.06 -6.49 0.79
CA TYR A 166 11.71 -5.70 -0.38
C TYR A 166 11.19 -4.31 -0.02
N ILE A 167 10.72 -4.13 1.21
CA ILE A 167 10.28 -2.82 1.72
C ILE A 167 11.49 -1.91 1.86
N ASN A 168 11.38 -0.67 1.38
CA ASN A 168 12.43 0.32 1.47
C ASN A 168 12.12 1.39 2.53
N GLN A 169 10.84 1.65 2.77
CA GLN A 169 10.36 2.67 3.70
C GLN A 169 9.22 2.12 4.56
N LEU A 170 9.22 2.46 5.85
CA LEU A 170 8.16 2.11 6.77
C LEU A 170 7.46 3.36 7.28
N LEU A 171 6.13 3.32 7.26
CA LEU A 171 5.27 4.27 7.95
C LEU A 171 4.51 3.50 9.03
N LEU A 172 4.91 3.67 10.29
CA LEU A 172 4.26 3.02 11.43
C LEU A 172 3.18 3.91 12.02
N MET A 173 2.02 3.34 12.27
CA MET A 173 0.86 4.02 12.85
C MET A 173 0.33 3.27 14.07
N LYS A 174 0.03 4.01 15.14
CA LYS A 174 -0.63 3.47 16.33
C LYS A 174 -2.14 3.71 16.31
N ARG A 175 -2.85 2.98 17.17
CA ARG A 175 -4.30 3.13 17.37
C ARG A 175 -4.68 4.61 17.53
N GLY A 176 -5.75 5.03 16.84
CA GLY A 176 -6.19 6.43 16.81
C GLY A 176 -5.69 7.24 15.61
N GLY A 177 -4.84 6.66 14.76
CA GLY A 177 -4.37 7.30 13.53
C GLY A 177 -3.11 8.15 13.70
N GLN A 178 -2.33 7.94 14.76
CA GLN A 178 -1.11 8.72 14.97
C GLN A 178 0.08 8.01 14.35
N VAL A 179 0.89 8.75 13.59
CA VAL A 179 2.17 8.26 13.07
C VAL A 179 3.17 8.21 14.22
N ILE A 180 3.87 7.08 14.32
CA ILE A 180 4.95 6.88 15.27
C ILE A 180 6.31 6.75 14.58
N TYR A 181 6.36 6.36 13.30
CA TYR A 181 7.60 6.32 12.53
C TYR A 181 7.30 6.53 11.05
N GLY A 182 8.21 7.11 10.29
CA GLY A 182 8.01 7.42 8.87
C GLY A 182 9.31 7.69 8.14
N ASP A 183 10.13 6.66 7.91
CA ASP A 183 11.43 6.80 7.27
C ASP A 183 11.91 5.48 6.63
N LYS A 184 13.04 5.52 5.93
CA LYS A 184 13.69 4.35 5.33
C LYS A 184 14.04 3.30 6.38
N LEU A 185 13.98 2.03 5.99
CA LEU A 185 14.46 0.93 6.83
C LEU A 185 15.97 1.09 7.12
N GLY A 186 16.36 0.88 8.38
CA GLY A 186 17.75 1.02 8.85
C GLY A 186 18.05 2.30 9.62
N ASN A 187 17.14 3.29 9.65
CA ASN A 187 17.29 4.48 10.48
C ASN A 187 16.84 4.24 11.94
N HIS A 188 17.59 4.82 12.87
CA HIS A 188 17.70 4.47 14.30
C HIS A 188 16.48 4.72 15.21
N TRP A 189 15.26 4.81 14.69
CA TRP A 189 14.10 5.03 15.55
C TRP A 189 13.25 3.77 15.65
N CYS A 190 13.67 2.87 16.53
CA CYS A 190 12.82 1.83 17.09
C CYS A 190 13.21 1.71 18.57
N PRO A 191 12.24 1.55 19.50
CA PRO A 191 12.56 1.16 20.87
C PRO A 191 13.49 -0.05 20.87
N PRO A 192 14.44 -0.17 21.83
CA PRO A 192 15.39 -1.28 21.87
C PRO A 192 14.69 -2.63 21.72
N ILE A 193 15.07 -3.40 20.70
CA ILE A 193 14.53 -4.73 20.47
C ILE A 193 15.01 -5.64 21.62
N PRO A 194 14.12 -6.35 22.32
CA PRO A 194 14.55 -7.29 23.36
C PRO A 194 15.50 -8.37 22.79
N SER A 195 16.47 -8.80 23.60
CA SER A 195 17.44 -9.81 23.16
C SER A 195 16.74 -11.10 22.72
N GLY A 196 17.10 -11.60 21.53
CA GLY A 196 16.50 -12.81 20.94
C GLY A 196 15.08 -12.62 20.39
N TYR A 197 14.55 -11.39 20.38
CA TYR A 197 13.22 -11.11 19.85
C TYR A 197 13.26 -10.88 18.35
N ASN A 198 12.24 -11.33 17.65
CA ASN A 198 12.10 -11.11 16.22
C ASN A 198 11.87 -9.60 15.96
N PRO A 199 12.74 -8.91 15.19
CA PRO A 199 12.61 -7.47 14.92
C PRO A 199 11.28 -7.09 14.27
N ALA A 200 10.77 -7.96 13.42
CA ALA A 200 9.56 -7.72 12.67
C ALA A 200 8.31 -7.83 13.55
N THR A 201 8.27 -8.83 14.44
CA THR A 201 7.26 -8.92 15.50
C THR A 201 7.33 -7.69 16.41
N TRP A 202 8.53 -7.25 16.76
CA TRP A 202 8.72 -6.07 17.60
C TRP A 202 8.15 -4.80 16.96
N VAL A 203 8.40 -4.57 15.67
CA VAL A 203 7.88 -3.44 14.90
C VAL A 203 6.35 -3.38 14.90
N LEU A 204 5.66 -4.53 14.98
CA LEU A 204 4.20 -4.58 15.10
C LEU A 204 3.76 -4.28 16.53
N GLU A 205 4.41 -4.87 17.53
CA GLU A 205 4.06 -4.69 18.94
C GLU A 205 4.20 -3.24 19.40
N VAL A 206 5.22 -2.51 18.92
CA VAL A 206 5.40 -1.08 19.25
C VAL A 206 4.24 -0.21 18.77
N THR A 207 3.39 -0.70 17.87
CA THR A 207 2.17 0.02 17.44
C THR A 207 1.00 -0.13 18.42
N THR A 208 1.15 -1.01 19.41
CA THR A 208 0.11 -1.33 20.40
C THR A 208 0.24 -0.48 21.67
N PRO A 209 -0.89 -0.15 22.34
CA PRO A 209 -0.85 0.58 23.61
C PRO A 209 -0.08 -0.15 24.72
N ALA A 210 -0.05 -1.48 24.70
CA ALA A 210 0.60 -2.29 25.72
C ALA A 210 2.13 -2.03 25.77
N VAL A 211 2.75 -1.78 24.63
CA VAL A 211 4.18 -1.47 24.57
C VAL A 211 4.47 -0.05 25.04
N GLU A 212 3.63 0.93 24.68
CA GLU A 212 3.75 2.30 25.19
C GLU A 212 3.60 2.35 26.72
N GLU A 213 2.66 1.58 27.28
CA GLU A 213 2.46 1.47 28.73
C GLU A 213 3.66 0.83 29.42
N ARG A 214 4.20 -0.26 28.85
CA ARG A 214 5.38 -0.95 29.37
C ARG A 214 6.63 -0.07 29.37
N ILE A 215 6.82 0.73 28.32
CA ILE A 215 7.98 1.61 28.16
C ILE A 215 7.76 2.97 28.86
N GLY A 216 6.52 3.33 29.15
CA GLY A 216 6.15 4.58 29.79
C GLY A 216 6.38 5.81 28.90
N SER A 217 6.10 5.69 27.60
CA SER A 217 6.35 6.77 26.63
C SER A 217 5.34 6.78 25.49
N ASP A 218 4.92 7.99 25.06
CA ASP A 218 4.10 8.16 23.84
C ASP A 218 5.01 8.25 22.61
N PHE A 219 4.97 7.21 21.79
CA PHE A 219 5.78 7.09 20.58
C PHE A 219 5.41 8.12 19.51
N ALA A 220 4.16 8.57 19.45
CA ALA A 220 3.75 9.62 18.53
C ALA A 220 4.26 11.00 18.97
N GLU A 221 4.39 11.24 20.28
CA GLU A 221 5.01 12.46 20.79
C GLU A 221 6.52 12.48 20.51
N ILE A 222 7.20 11.38 20.78
CA ILE A 222 8.63 11.24 20.46
C ILE A 222 8.86 11.45 18.97
N TYR A 223 8.05 10.84 18.10
CA TYR A 223 8.16 11.00 16.65
C TYR A 223 8.01 12.47 16.23
N LYS A 224 6.99 13.18 16.72
CA LYS A 224 6.78 14.61 16.40
C LYS A 224 7.97 15.49 16.81
N ASN A 225 8.68 15.11 17.86
CA ASN A 225 9.85 15.83 18.37
C ASN A 225 11.17 15.38 17.71
N SER A 226 11.16 14.32 16.91
CA SER A 226 12.34 13.78 16.23
C SER A 226 12.85 14.70 15.12
N ALA A 227 14.09 14.48 14.68
CA ALA A 227 14.62 15.11 13.46
C ALA A 227 13.89 14.61 12.21
N GLN A 228 13.48 13.34 12.20
CA GLN A 228 12.77 12.69 11.09
C GLN A 228 11.48 13.44 10.74
N PHE A 229 10.69 13.84 11.74
CA PHE A 229 9.47 14.62 11.52
C PHE A 229 9.74 16.05 11.00
N ARG A 230 10.91 16.61 11.32
CA ARG A 230 11.32 17.99 10.95
C ARG A 230 11.95 18.10 9.57
N CYS A 231 12.42 17.01 8.99
CA CYS A 231 13.03 16.99 7.65
C CYS A 231 12.02 17.11 6.50
N PHE A 232 10.73 17.26 6.81
CA PHE A 232 9.62 17.35 5.85
C PHE A 232 8.83 18.65 6.02
#